data_AF-A0A482VMU5-F1
#
_entry.id   AF-A0A482VMU5-F1
#
_cell.length_a   1.000
_cell.length_b   1.000
_cell.length_c   1.000
_cell.angle_alpha   90.00
_cell.angle_beta   90.00
_cell.angle_gamma   90.00
#
_symmetry.space_group_name_H-M   'P 1'
#
loop_
_entity.id
_entity.type
_entity.pdbx_description
1 polymer ?
#
loop_
_entity_poly.entity_id
_entity_poly.type
_entity_poly.pdbx_seq_one_letter_code
_entity_poly.pdbx_strand_id
1 'polypeptide(L)'
;GDNDRRGVALLINSNLASTAHSLPNHLIRLNAVAANLIINDLIILIISFYIPANTQVPDDLLQYASQNRHTIIMGDFNARHTDFGDIDSNPTGRSLIQTTTNLPLQRLYNTEPTFINARGASISDHIFVSEQLLPLVNPHSSIGTTVTSDHLPLTTQKPSTDK
;
A
#
# COMPACT_ATOMS: atom_id res chain seq x y z
N GLY A 1 29.24 -8.84 -2.67
CA GLY A 1 28.76 -9.73 -1.59
C GLY A 1 27.25 -9.72 -1.68
N ASP A 2 26.67 -10.87 -1.98
CA ASP A 2 25.27 -11.10 -2.33
C ASP A 2 24.33 -10.70 -1.17
N ASN A 3 23.62 -9.57 -1.29
CA ASN A 3 22.61 -9.14 -0.30
C ASN A 3 21.54 -8.18 -0.89
N ASP A 4 21.24 -8.32 -2.18
CA ASP A 4 20.24 -7.49 -2.89
C ASP A 4 18.95 -8.28 -3.17
N ARG A 5 18.49 -9.08 -2.19
CA ARG A 5 17.31 -9.98 -2.34
C ARG A 5 15.98 -9.29 -2.06
N ARG A 6 15.93 -7.96 -2.10
CA ARG A 6 14.73 -7.18 -1.80
C ARG A 6 14.43 -6.29 -2.99
N GLY A 7 13.19 -6.34 -3.46
CA GLY A 7 12.76 -5.57 -4.61
C GLY A 7 11.25 -5.45 -4.61
N VAL A 8 10.77 -4.32 -5.09
CA VAL A 8 9.36 -4.07 -5.37
C VAL A 8 9.16 -4.02 -6.87
N ALA A 9 7.99 -4.45 -7.33
CA ALA A 9 7.63 -4.43 -8.74
C ALA A 9 6.16 -4.04 -8.88
N LEU A 10 5.84 -3.37 -9.97
CA LEU A 10 4.47 -3.14 -10.42
C LEU A 10 4.28 -3.85 -11.75
N LEU A 11 3.30 -4.75 -11.78
CA LEU A 11 2.83 -5.37 -13.02
C LEU A 11 1.49 -4.74 -13.40
N ILE A 12 1.43 -4.14 -14.58
CA ILE A 12 0.21 -3.51 -15.11
C ILE A 12 -0.22 -4.29 -16.35
N ASN A 13 -1.52 -4.62 -16.41
CA ASN A 13 -2.11 -5.29 -17.57
C ASN A 13 -1.91 -4.41 -18.82
N SER A 14 -1.44 -5.01 -19.93
CA SER A 14 -1.14 -4.29 -21.17
C SER A 14 -2.35 -3.60 -21.82
N ASN A 15 -3.57 -4.00 -21.45
CA ASN A 15 -4.80 -3.35 -21.91
C ASN A 15 -5.10 -2.05 -21.17
N LEU A 16 -4.32 -1.70 -20.14
CA LEU A 16 -4.46 -0.47 -19.40
C LEU A 16 -3.38 0.53 -19.82
N ALA A 17 -3.83 1.72 -20.23
CA ALA A 17 -2.92 2.82 -20.54
C ALA A 17 -2.15 3.23 -19.27
N SER A 18 -0.83 3.13 -19.33
CA SER A 18 0.03 3.41 -18.18
C SER A 18 1.41 3.90 -18.60
N THR A 19 2.09 4.59 -17.67
CA THR A 19 3.47 5.04 -17.83
C THR A 19 4.23 4.86 -16.53
N ALA A 20 5.52 4.52 -16.61
CA ALA A 20 6.38 4.52 -15.42
C ALA A 20 6.45 5.93 -14.83
N HIS A 21 6.39 6.04 -13.51
CA HIS A 21 6.46 7.30 -12.79
C HIS A 21 7.79 7.37 -12.03
N SER A 22 8.59 8.40 -12.32
CA SER A 22 9.85 8.64 -11.59
C SER A 22 9.58 9.35 -10.28
N LEU A 23 9.82 8.67 -9.16
CA LEU A 23 9.72 9.31 -7.85
C LEU A 23 10.76 10.43 -7.69
N PRO A 24 10.47 11.48 -6.91
CA PRO A 24 11.43 12.52 -6.55
C PRO A 24 12.78 11.95 -6.08
N ASN A 25 13.88 12.64 -6.38
CA ASN A 25 15.25 12.18 -6.09
C ASN A 25 15.52 11.82 -4.62
N HIS A 26 14.81 12.42 -3.66
CA HIS A 26 14.97 12.06 -2.24
C HIS A 26 14.31 10.72 -1.89
N LEU A 27 13.32 10.27 -2.68
CA LEU A 27 12.56 9.04 -2.49
C LEU A 27 13.12 7.83 -3.26
N ILE A 28 14.01 8.04 -4.24
CA ILE A 28 14.54 6.95 -5.10
C ILE A 28 15.33 5.87 -4.34
N ARG A 29 15.74 6.16 -3.10
CA ARG A 29 16.49 5.22 -2.24
C ARG A 29 15.56 4.28 -1.47
N LEU A 30 14.26 4.53 -1.49
CA LEU A 30 13.26 3.68 -0.86
C LEU A 30 13.00 2.46 -1.74
N ASN A 31 12.53 1.37 -1.13
CA ASN A 31 12.02 0.22 -1.87
C ASN A 31 10.62 0.54 -2.41
N ALA A 32 10.55 1.48 -3.35
CA ALA A 32 9.32 1.98 -3.94
C ALA A 32 9.44 2.04 -5.47
N VAL A 33 8.38 1.63 -6.17
CA VAL A 33 8.22 1.84 -7.62
C VAL A 33 6.85 2.45 -7.86
N ALA A 34 6.77 3.33 -8.87
CA ALA A 34 5.55 4.04 -9.17
C ALA A 34 5.20 4.01 -10.65
N ALA A 35 3.91 4.10 -10.94
CA ALA A 35 3.38 4.22 -12.29
C ALA A 35 2.12 5.08 -12.29
N ASN A 36 1.92 5.81 -13.38
CA ASN A 36 0.65 6.48 -13.64
C ASN A 36 -0.23 5.53 -14.44
N LEU A 37 -1.45 5.32 -13.97
CA LEU A 37 -2.51 4.57 -14.64
C LEU A 37 -3.57 5.54 -15.14
N ILE A 38 -4.03 5.36 -16.38
CA ILE A 38 -5.06 6.22 -16.98
C ILE A 38 -6.37 5.44 -17.09
N ILE A 39 -7.41 5.87 -16.39
CA ILE A 39 -8.75 5.28 -16.40
C ILE A 39 -9.78 6.39 -16.57
N ASN A 40 -10.57 6.35 -17.64
CA ASN A 40 -11.63 7.35 -17.90
C ASN A 40 -11.11 8.80 -17.79
N ASP A 41 -9.99 9.09 -18.44
CA ASP A 41 -9.27 10.39 -18.39
C ASP A 41 -8.73 10.81 -17.01
N LEU A 42 -8.89 9.97 -15.99
CA LEU A 42 -8.29 10.14 -14.67
C LEU A 42 -6.88 9.53 -14.64
N ILE A 43 -5.90 10.32 -14.23
CA ILE A 43 -4.54 9.84 -13.94
C ILE A 43 -4.49 9.44 -12.46
N ILE A 44 -4.22 8.17 -12.20
CA ILE A 44 -4.05 7.60 -10.86
C ILE A 44 -2.59 7.22 -10.68
N LEU A 45 -1.93 7.78 -9.68
CA LEU A 45 -0.59 7.41 -9.27
C LEU A 45 -0.66 6.14 -8.41
N ILE A 46 -0.02 5.07 -8.87
CA ILE A 46 0.13 3.83 -8.12
C ILE A 46 1.56 3.74 -7.61
N ILE A 47 1.73 3.53 -6.30
CA ILE A 47 3.03 3.34 -5.65
C ILE A 47 3.01 1.96 -4.98
N SER A 48 3.87 1.05 -5.45
CA SER A 48 4.18 -0.18 -4.71
C SER A 48 5.37 0.08 -3.81
N PHE A 49 5.25 -0.28 -2.54
CA PHE A 49 6.19 0.10 -1.52
C PHE A 49 6.45 -1.03 -0.51
N TYR A 50 7.69 -1.15 -0.05
CA TYR A 50 8.12 -2.09 0.98
C TYR A 50 8.89 -1.38 2.10
N ILE A 51 8.43 -1.52 3.34
CA ILE A 51 9.18 -1.12 4.54
C ILE A 51 9.87 -2.37 5.09
N PRO A 52 11.21 -2.43 5.14
CA PRO A 52 11.89 -3.52 5.83
C PRO A 52 11.54 -3.58 7.32
N ALA A 53 11.43 -4.79 7.87
CA ALA A 53 11.21 -4.96 9.30
C ALA A 53 12.23 -4.17 10.15
N ASN A 54 11.76 -3.56 11.24
CA ASN A 54 12.54 -2.73 12.16
C ASN A 54 13.16 -1.47 11.53
N THR A 55 12.55 -0.93 10.47
CA THR A 55 12.93 0.37 9.92
C THR A 55 11.85 1.43 10.17
N GLN A 56 12.24 2.70 10.02
CA GLN A 56 11.33 3.84 10.17
C GLN A 56 10.38 3.93 8.97
N VAL A 57 9.16 4.42 9.24
CA VAL A 57 8.21 4.79 8.18
C VAL A 57 8.79 5.97 7.40
N PRO A 58 8.87 5.93 6.06
CA PRO A 58 9.29 7.08 5.28
C PRO A 58 8.13 8.07 5.15
N ASP A 59 8.07 9.01 6.09
CA ASP A 59 7.04 10.04 6.15
C ASP A 59 7.01 10.91 4.88
N ASP A 60 8.15 11.11 4.24
CA ASP A 60 8.30 11.85 2.99
C ASP A 60 7.58 11.18 1.81
N LEU A 61 7.62 9.85 1.71
CA LEU A 61 6.87 9.09 0.71
C LEU A 61 5.35 9.20 0.94
N LEU A 62 4.91 9.10 2.20
CA LEU A 62 3.50 9.24 2.55
C LEU A 62 3.00 10.67 2.28
N GLN A 63 3.80 11.68 2.63
CA GLN A 63 3.47 13.07 2.34
C GLN A 63 3.45 13.35 0.82
N TYR A 64 4.39 12.78 0.07
CA TYR A 64 4.37 12.85 -1.39
C TYR A 64 3.10 12.20 -1.96
N ALA A 65 2.72 11.01 -1.48
CA ALA A 65 1.50 10.34 -1.90
C ALA A 65 0.25 11.17 -1.58
N SER A 66 0.20 11.82 -0.43
CA SER A 66 -0.94 12.63 0.02
C SER A 66 -1.09 13.97 -0.73
N GLN A 67 -0.01 14.49 -1.29
CA GLN A 67 -0.03 15.72 -2.11
C GLN A 67 -0.59 15.46 -3.53
N ASN A 68 -0.59 14.21 -3.97
CA ASN A 68 -1.12 13.81 -5.26
C ASN A 68 -2.60 13.44 -5.13
N ARG A 69 -3.46 14.09 -5.93
CA ARG A 69 -4.93 13.99 -5.81
C ARG A 69 -5.50 12.58 -5.93
N HIS A 70 -4.94 11.75 -6.81
CA HIS A 70 -5.45 10.41 -7.08
C HIS A 70 -4.30 9.42 -6.92
N THR A 71 -4.07 8.99 -5.69
CA THR A 71 -2.94 8.12 -5.35
C THR A 71 -3.42 6.87 -4.66
N ILE A 72 -2.81 5.74 -5.01
CA ILE A 72 -2.85 4.50 -4.26
C ILE A 72 -1.41 4.16 -3.87
N ILE A 73 -1.14 4.01 -2.59
CA ILE A 73 0.11 3.45 -2.08
C ILE A 73 -0.18 2.13 -1.37
N MET A 74 0.54 1.08 -1.76
CA MET A 74 0.28 -0.27 -1.28
C MET A 74 1.54 -1.14 -1.20
N GLY A 75 1.48 -2.16 -0.36
CA GLY A 75 2.51 -3.20 -0.25
C GLY A 75 2.69 -3.68 1.18
N ASP A 76 3.86 -4.21 1.50
CA ASP A 76 4.21 -4.68 2.84
C ASP A 76 4.88 -3.55 3.63
N PHE A 77 4.15 -3.01 4.59
CA PHE A 77 4.64 -1.93 5.45
C PHE A 77 5.34 -2.47 6.70
N ASN A 78 5.34 -3.79 6.93
CA ASN A 78 5.78 -4.41 8.19
C ASN A 78 5.21 -3.68 9.44
N ALA A 79 4.01 -3.11 9.29
CA ALA A 79 3.39 -2.22 10.25
C ALA A 79 2.12 -2.88 10.77
N ARG A 80 2.14 -3.30 12.04
CA ARG A 80 0.95 -3.88 12.71
C ARG A 80 0.47 -2.99 13.83
N HIS A 81 -0.83 -2.85 13.96
CA HIS A 81 -1.46 -2.02 14.97
C HIS A 81 -2.85 -2.56 15.31
N THR A 82 -3.27 -2.41 16.56
CA THR A 82 -4.62 -2.80 17.00
C THR A 82 -5.73 -2.06 16.25
N ASP A 83 -5.47 -0.83 15.81
CA ASP A 83 -6.42 -0.06 14.97
C ASP A 83 -6.57 -0.64 13.56
N PHE A 84 -5.65 -1.51 13.13
CA PHE A 84 -5.77 -2.27 11.89
C PHE A 84 -6.59 -3.57 12.09
N GLY A 85 -6.99 -3.89 13.33
CA GLY A 85 -7.59 -5.17 13.69
C GLY A 85 -6.57 -6.24 14.09
N ASP A 86 -5.29 -5.89 14.23
CA ASP A 86 -4.25 -6.81 14.67
C ASP A 86 -4.32 -7.05 16.20
N ILE A 87 -3.78 -8.17 16.68
CA ILE A 87 -3.71 -8.50 18.11
C ILE A 87 -2.68 -7.66 18.89
N ASP A 88 -1.69 -7.11 18.19
CA ASP A 88 -0.59 -6.33 18.80
C ASP A 88 -0.14 -5.17 17.89
N SER A 89 0.52 -4.21 18.50
CA SER A 89 1.05 -3.01 17.86
C SER A 89 2.57 -2.97 17.91
N ASN A 90 3.22 -2.81 16.75
CA ASN A 90 4.67 -2.62 16.67
C ASN A 90 5.04 -1.12 16.52
N PRO A 91 6.32 -0.74 16.69
CA PRO A 91 6.75 0.66 16.54
C PRO A 91 6.41 1.25 15.17
N THR A 92 6.57 0.47 14.09
CA THR A 92 6.26 0.89 12.71
C THR A 92 4.77 1.19 12.54
N GLY A 93 3.87 0.37 13.10
CA GLY A 93 2.42 0.59 13.08
C GLY A 93 1.99 1.82 13.86
N ARG A 94 2.57 2.06 15.04
CA ARG A 94 2.34 3.29 15.81
C ARG A 94 2.79 4.54 15.02
N SER A 95 3.96 4.49 14.42
CA SER A 95 4.48 5.58 13.57
C SER A 95 3.57 5.80 12.36
N LEU A 96 3.16 4.72 11.69
CA LEU A 96 2.29 4.80 10.51
C LEU A 96 0.95 5.48 10.82
N ILE A 97 0.32 5.14 11.95
CA ILE A 97 -0.91 5.82 12.41
C ILE A 97 -0.66 7.31 12.65
N GLN A 98 0.41 7.64 13.39
CA GLN A 98 0.75 9.03 13.71
C GLN A 98 0.98 9.87 12.45
N THR A 99 1.72 9.33 11.48
CA THR A 99 1.98 10.00 10.20
C THR A 99 0.68 10.16 9.41
N THR A 100 -0.10 9.09 9.25
CA THR A 100 -1.27 9.09 8.35
C THR A 100 -2.46 9.85 8.90
N THR A 101 -2.60 9.98 10.23
CA THR A 101 -3.67 10.78 10.86
C THR A 101 -3.62 12.27 10.48
N ASN A 102 -2.44 12.76 10.09
CA ASN A 102 -2.23 14.16 9.70
C ASN A 102 -2.18 14.37 8.18
N LEU A 103 -2.41 13.33 7.38
CA LEU A 103 -2.36 13.38 5.92
C LEU A 103 -3.74 13.05 5.34
N PRO A 104 -4.12 13.62 4.18
CA PRO A 104 -5.35 13.26 3.46
C PRO A 104 -5.18 11.90 2.74
N LEU A 105 -4.81 10.87 3.52
CA LEU A 105 -4.68 9.48 3.12
C LEU A 105 -5.59 8.63 4.01
N GLN A 106 -6.39 7.80 3.38
CA GLN A 106 -7.27 6.87 4.06
C GLN A 106 -6.78 5.45 3.82
N ARG A 107 -6.60 4.69 4.90
CA ARG A 107 -6.39 3.23 4.82
C ARG A 107 -7.69 2.58 4.36
N LEU A 108 -7.61 1.70 3.36
CA LEU A 108 -8.74 0.82 3.03
C LEU A 108 -8.92 -0.20 4.15
N TYR A 109 -10.17 -0.40 4.55
CA TYR A 109 -10.50 -1.27 5.67
C TYR A 109 -10.16 -2.73 5.34
N ASN A 110 -9.37 -3.34 6.21
CA ASN A 110 -9.13 -4.78 6.27
C ASN A 110 -8.78 -5.12 7.73
N THR A 111 -9.32 -6.23 8.22
CA THR A 111 -9.04 -6.82 9.53
C THR A 111 -8.60 -8.29 9.43
N GLU A 112 -8.47 -8.82 8.21
CA GLU A 112 -7.99 -10.17 7.98
C GLU A 112 -6.45 -10.19 7.92
N PRO A 113 -5.78 -11.20 8.51
CA PRO A 113 -4.34 -11.30 8.42
C PRO A 113 -3.82 -11.35 6.98
N THR A 114 -2.79 -10.54 6.70
CA THR A 114 -2.11 -10.50 5.41
C THR A 114 -0.77 -11.23 5.45
N PHE A 115 -0.28 -11.60 6.64
CA PHE A 115 0.89 -12.43 6.84
C PHE A 115 0.57 -13.58 7.80
N ILE A 116 0.88 -14.81 7.41
CA ILE A 116 0.65 -16.02 8.18
C ILE A 116 1.86 -16.94 8.09
N ASN A 117 2.44 -17.27 9.24
CA ASN A 117 3.54 -18.24 9.33
C ASN A 117 3.38 -19.17 10.55
N ALA A 118 4.37 -20.03 10.79
CA ALA A 118 4.35 -20.97 11.91
C ALA A 118 4.32 -20.31 13.31
N ARG A 119 4.63 -19.02 13.42
CA ARG A 119 4.64 -18.23 14.67
C ARG A 119 3.34 -17.47 14.91
N GLY A 120 2.45 -17.39 13.92
CA GLY A 120 1.17 -16.71 14.04
C GLY A 120 0.82 -15.90 12.80
N ALA A 121 -0.12 -14.97 13.00
CA ALA A 121 -0.69 -14.15 11.94
C ALA A 121 -0.58 -12.65 12.30
N SER A 122 -0.46 -11.80 11.28
CA SER A 122 -0.46 -10.34 11.42
C SER A 122 -1.04 -9.63 10.21
N ILE A 123 -1.41 -8.37 10.41
CA ILE A 123 -1.88 -7.43 9.38
C ILE A 123 -0.74 -6.43 9.14
N SER A 124 0.13 -6.75 8.19
CA SER A 124 1.34 -5.98 7.85
C SER A 124 1.26 -5.27 6.50
N ASP A 125 0.48 -5.82 5.58
CA ASP A 125 0.22 -5.27 4.27
C ASP A 125 -0.98 -4.31 4.31
N HIS A 126 -0.82 -3.15 3.69
CA HIS A 126 -1.84 -2.09 3.71
C HIS A 126 -2.00 -1.44 2.34
N ILE A 127 -3.20 -0.90 2.11
CA ILE A 127 -3.51 -0.02 0.99
C ILE A 127 -3.99 1.30 1.57
N PHE A 128 -3.31 2.39 1.21
CA PHE A 128 -3.77 3.75 1.47
C PHE A 128 -4.12 4.42 0.15
N VAL A 129 -5.18 5.22 0.18
CA VAL A 129 -5.64 6.02 -0.96
C VAL A 129 -5.72 7.48 -0.57
N SER A 130 -5.48 8.38 -1.51
CA SER A 130 -5.81 9.79 -1.31
C SER A 130 -7.31 9.96 -1.14
N GLU A 131 -7.73 10.88 -0.27
CA GLU A 131 -9.16 11.10 0.03
C GLU A 131 -10.01 11.35 -1.21
N GLN A 132 -9.47 12.05 -2.21
CA GLN A 132 -10.21 12.36 -3.43
C GLN A 132 -10.46 11.12 -4.31
N LEU A 133 -9.76 10.01 -4.06
CA LEU A 133 -9.97 8.74 -4.75
C LEU A 133 -11.02 7.86 -4.04
N LEU A 134 -11.39 8.16 -2.79
CA LEU A 134 -12.35 7.36 -2.02
C LEU A 134 -13.71 7.15 -2.71
N PRO A 135 -14.31 8.13 -3.41
CA PRO A 135 -15.57 7.91 -4.12
C PRO A 135 -15.47 6.90 -5.29
N LEU A 136 -14.25 6.57 -5.72
CA LEU A 136 -13.98 5.75 -6.91
C LEU A 136 -13.41 4.36 -6.58
N VAL A 137 -13.16 4.07 -5.31
CA VAL A 137 -12.56 2.82 -4.82
C VAL A 137 -13.43 2.23 -3.72
N ASN A 138 -13.50 0.90 -3.64
CA ASN A 138 -14.16 0.24 -2.52
C ASN A 138 -13.41 0.61 -1.21
N PRO A 139 -14.09 1.17 -0.19
CA PRO A 139 -13.43 1.50 1.08
C PRO A 139 -12.95 0.25 1.83
N HIS A 140 -13.35 -0.94 1.41
CA HIS A 140 -12.87 -2.22 1.91
C HIS A 140 -11.87 -2.86 0.95
N SER A 141 -10.89 -3.53 1.53
CA SER A 141 -9.98 -4.45 0.85
C SER A 141 -10.22 -5.87 1.36
N SER A 142 -9.84 -6.87 0.56
CA SER A 142 -10.10 -8.27 0.84
C SER A 142 -8.89 -9.12 0.51
N ILE A 143 -8.78 -10.26 1.20
CA ILE A 143 -7.75 -11.25 0.91
C ILE A 143 -8.05 -11.92 -0.44
N GLY A 144 -7.08 -11.84 -1.35
CA GLY A 144 -7.11 -12.49 -2.65
C GLY A 144 -6.79 -13.98 -2.57
N THR A 145 -6.86 -14.65 -3.71
CA THR A 145 -6.56 -16.08 -3.79
C THR A 145 -5.10 -16.38 -3.46
N THR A 146 -4.89 -17.44 -2.69
CA THR A 146 -3.60 -17.83 -2.14
C THR A 146 -2.54 -18.03 -3.23
N VAL A 147 -1.44 -17.31 -3.10
CA VAL A 147 -0.16 -17.64 -3.73
C VAL A 147 0.68 -18.40 -2.70
N THR A 148 1.69 -19.14 -3.13
CA THR A 148 2.54 -20.04 -2.30
C THR A 148 3.47 -19.30 -1.31
N SER A 149 3.04 -18.15 -0.79
CA SER A 149 3.77 -17.23 0.08
C SER A 149 3.21 -17.26 1.50
N ASP A 150 4.00 -16.81 2.46
CA ASP A 150 3.54 -16.49 3.83
C ASP A 150 2.75 -15.18 3.88
N HIS A 151 2.85 -14.33 2.85
CA HIS A 151 1.93 -13.21 2.62
C HIS A 151 0.74 -13.60 1.74
N LEU A 152 -0.45 -13.20 2.18
CA LEU A 152 -1.69 -13.32 1.43
C LEU A 152 -1.92 -12.03 0.62
N PRO A 153 -2.33 -12.11 -0.66
CA PRO A 153 -2.56 -10.91 -1.48
C PRO A 153 -3.66 -10.04 -0.87
N LEU A 154 -3.41 -8.74 -0.71
CA LEU A 154 -4.45 -7.77 -0.37
C LEU A 154 -4.98 -7.12 -1.64
N THR A 155 -6.30 -7.15 -1.84
CA THR A 155 -6.94 -6.71 -3.09
C THR A 155 -8.02 -5.67 -2.82
N THR A 156 -8.25 -4.79 -3.79
CA THR A 156 -9.39 -3.86 -3.81
C THR A 156 -9.92 -3.74 -5.23
N GLN A 157 -11.14 -3.21 -5.36
CA GLN A 157 -11.84 -3.05 -6.61
C GLN A 157 -12.62 -1.73 -6.63
N LYS A 158 -13.17 -1.37 -7.79
CA LYS A 158 -14.15 -0.28 -7.85
C LYS A 158 -15.36 -0.63 -6.96
N PRO A 159 -16.07 0.36 -6.40
CA PRO A 159 -17.33 0.11 -5.71
C PRO A 159 -18.27 -0.71 -6.61
N SER A 160 -19.01 -1.68 -6.05
CA SER A 160 -20.01 -2.37 -6.87
C SER A 160 -21.05 -1.35 -7.34
N THR A 161 -21.32 -1.34 -8.63
CA THR A 161 -22.47 -0.63 -9.18
C THR A 161 -23.65 -1.59 -9.16
N ASP A 162 -24.01 -2.11 -7.99
CA ASP A 162 -25.25 -2.85 -7.87
C ASP A 162 -26.39 -1.84 -7.79
N LYS A 163 -27.13 -1.74 -8.90
CA LYS A 163 -28.52 -1.28 -8.95
C LYS A 163 -29.41 -2.49 -9.19
#